data_AF-A0A552X1V5-F1
#
_entry.id   AF-A0A552X1V5-F1
#
_cell.length_a   1.000
_cell.length_b   1.000
_cell.length_c   1.000
_cell.angle_alpha   90.00
_cell.angle_beta   90.00
_cell.angle_gamma   90.00
#
_symmetry.space_group_name_H-M   'P 1'
#
loop_
_entity.id
_entity.type
_entity.pdbx_description
1 polymer ?
#
loop_
_entity_poly.entity_id
_entity_poly.type
_entity_poly.pdbx_seq_one_letter_code
_entity_poly.pdbx_strand_id
1 'polypeptide(L)'
;MESRCFLGLLILLALVGCDSGDSNETMTVTISSTPPLCPPSNESRTLCPPALLDESGVQHGTTRRIVNFNYEFGTEYQLLLEVVKLTDPPADGLDVEYRILEVLKEARDPVDTIYSYEQVSLTNDAFVFVREGVYSLPPFEFLCADDVDCDTLAAMANSGGVVAIELTMTGGEIPVTVTNWN
;
A
#
# COMPACT_ATOMS: atom_id res chain seq x y z
N MET A 1 -83.96 2.32 6.99
CA MET A 1 -83.50 3.61 7.56
C MET A 1 -82.11 3.33 8.08
N GLU A 2 -81.01 3.88 7.60
CA GLU A 2 -80.64 5.05 6.78
C GLU A 2 -79.26 4.65 6.21
N SER A 3 -78.98 4.76 4.92
CA SER A 3 -78.59 5.96 4.17
C SER A 3 -77.16 5.76 3.65
N ARG A 4 -76.92 6.34 2.48
CA ARG A 4 -75.82 6.11 1.55
C ARG A 4 -74.61 6.97 1.94
N CYS A 5 -73.42 6.63 1.43
CA CYS A 5 -72.50 7.54 0.69
C CYS A 5 -71.05 7.03 0.73
N PHE A 6 -70.48 6.75 -0.45
CA PHE A 6 -69.43 7.54 -1.13
C PHE A 6 -68.04 7.37 -0.49
N LEU A 7 -67.14 6.61 -1.14
CA LEU A 7 -66.17 7.12 -2.13
C LEU A 7 -65.00 7.83 -1.43
N GLY A 8 -63.81 7.24 -1.49
CA GLY A 8 -62.60 7.87 -0.95
C GLY A 8 -61.39 6.95 -0.95
N LEU A 9 -60.98 6.52 -2.14
CA LEU A 9 -59.66 5.93 -2.40
C LEU A 9 -58.60 6.97 -2.02
N LEU A 10 -57.84 6.74 -0.95
CA LEU A 10 -56.63 7.52 -0.65
C LEU A 10 -55.44 6.57 -0.57
N ILE A 11 -54.87 6.27 -1.73
CA ILE A 11 -53.57 5.63 -1.88
C ILE A 11 -52.53 6.66 -1.45
N LEU A 12 -52.03 6.55 -0.22
CA LEU A 12 -50.80 7.22 0.20
C LEU A 12 -49.62 6.45 -0.42
N LEU A 13 -49.27 6.83 -1.65
CA LEU A 13 -47.95 6.61 -2.20
C LEU A 13 -46.96 7.42 -1.35
N ALA A 14 -46.40 6.80 -0.32
CA ALA A 14 -45.18 7.28 0.27
C ALA A 14 -44.08 7.15 -0.81
N LEU A 15 -43.84 8.26 -1.50
CA LEU A 15 -42.59 8.47 -2.23
C LEU A 15 -41.48 8.36 -1.19
N VAL A 16 -40.93 7.16 -1.04
CA VAL A 16 -39.56 7.00 -0.56
C VAL A 16 -38.72 7.67 -1.64
N GLY A 17 -38.45 8.96 -1.44
CA GLY A 17 -37.42 9.67 -2.19
C GLY A 17 -36.13 8.92 -1.92
N CYS A 18 -35.69 8.15 -2.92
CA CYS A 18 -34.34 7.65 -2.98
C CYS A 18 -33.47 8.90 -3.08
N ASP A 19 -32.85 9.27 -1.97
CA ASP A 19 -31.82 10.29 -1.95
C ASP A 19 -30.65 9.72 -2.74
N SER A 20 -30.64 9.97 -4.05
CA SER A 20 -29.47 9.77 -4.89
C SER A 20 -28.52 10.91 -4.59
N GLY A 21 -28.00 10.93 -3.37
CA GLY A 21 -26.82 11.70 -3.04
C GLY A 21 -25.66 11.06 -3.79
N ASP A 22 -25.10 11.77 -4.76
CA ASP A 22 -23.75 11.53 -5.30
C ASP A 22 -22.74 11.81 -4.16
N SER A 23 -22.80 11.03 -3.08
CA SER A 23 -21.72 10.98 -2.11
C SER A 23 -20.66 10.08 -2.72
N ASN A 24 -19.50 10.66 -3.03
CA ASN A 24 -18.34 9.87 -3.40
C ASN A 24 -18.11 8.79 -2.33
N GLU A 25 -17.90 7.56 -2.77
CA GLU A 25 -17.69 6.42 -1.88
C GLU A 25 -16.43 6.68 -1.06
N THR A 26 -16.52 6.49 0.25
CA THR A 26 -15.39 6.62 1.16
C THR A 26 -15.06 5.29 1.78
N MET A 27 -13.78 5.05 2.06
CA MET A 27 -13.34 3.82 2.70
C MET A 27 -12.18 4.09 3.66
N THR A 28 -12.16 3.35 4.76
CA THR A 28 -11.01 3.32 5.66
C THR A 28 -10.10 2.17 5.26
N VAL A 29 -8.80 2.44 5.11
CA VAL A 29 -7.79 1.41 4.84
C VAL A 29 -6.68 1.42 5.86
N THR A 30 -6.08 0.26 6.07
CA THR A 30 -4.84 0.06 6.81
C THR A 30 -3.73 -0.30 5.83
N ILE A 31 -2.55 0.28 6.04
CA ILE A 31 -1.34 0.08 5.26
C ILE A 31 -0.24 -0.37 6.23
N SER A 32 0.31 -1.55 6.01
CA SER A 32 1.36 -2.16 6.84
C SER A 32 2.66 -1.35 6.82
N SER A 33 3.38 -1.34 7.94
CA SER A 33 4.75 -0.82 8.06
C SER A 33 5.81 -1.69 7.37
N THR A 34 5.47 -2.94 7.02
CA THR A 34 6.37 -3.90 6.38
C THR A 34 5.93 -4.18 4.93
N PRO A 35 6.60 -3.60 3.92
CA PRO A 35 6.38 -3.93 2.52
C PRO A 35 6.65 -5.41 2.23
N PRO A 36 5.76 -6.11 1.50
CA PRO A 36 5.96 -7.53 1.18
C PRO A 36 6.99 -7.71 0.05
N LEU A 37 7.57 -8.90 -0.05
CA LEU A 37 8.28 -9.32 -1.27
C LEU A 37 7.29 -9.41 -2.42
N CYS A 38 7.70 -8.93 -3.60
CA CYS A 38 6.88 -9.15 -4.78
C CYS A 38 6.91 -10.62 -5.20
N PRO A 39 5.81 -11.13 -5.77
CA PRO A 39 5.81 -12.45 -6.37
C PRO A 39 6.83 -12.50 -7.53
N PRO A 40 7.45 -13.66 -7.78
CA PRO A 40 8.43 -13.80 -8.85
C PRO A 40 7.77 -13.53 -10.20
N SER A 41 8.21 -12.47 -10.89
CA SER A 41 7.83 -12.19 -12.26
C SER A 41 8.94 -11.40 -12.98
N ASN A 42 8.90 -11.38 -14.30
CA ASN A 42 9.91 -10.71 -15.13
C ASN A 42 9.88 -9.17 -15.00
N GLU A 43 8.86 -8.61 -14.34
CA GLU A 43 8.66 -7.17 -14.17
C GLU A 43 8.70 -6.73 -12.70
N SER A 44 8.66 -7.69 -11.77
CA SER A 44 8.61 -7.39 -10.34
C SER A 44 10.00 -7.03 -9.81
N ARG A 45 10.05 -5.86 -9.16
CA ARG A 45 11.14 -5.46 -8.28
C ARG A 45 11.06 -6.25 -6.96
N THR A 46 12.08 -6.17 -6.11
CA THR A 46 12.18 -6.99 -4.90
C THR A 46 11.04 -6.77 -3.91
N LEU A 47 10.76 -5.52 -3.58
CA LEU A 47 9.72 -5.17 -2.62
C LEU A 47 8.52 -4.56 -3.33
N CYS A 48 7.33 -4.98 -2.90
CA CYS A 48 6.08 -4.51 -3.44
C CYS A 48 5.57 -3.31 -2.65
N PRO A 49 4.95 -2.32 -3.31
CA PRO A 49 4.21 -1.29 -2.61
C PRO A 49 3.17 -1.94 -1.69
N PRO A 50 3.03 -1.50 -0.43
CA PRO A 50 2.10 -2.10 0.51
C PRO A 50 0.65 -2.13 0.01
N ALA A 51 -0.10 -3.13 0.45
CA ALA A 51 -1.51 -3.30 0.12
C ALA A 51 -2.40 -2.27 0.85
N LEU A 52 -3.54 -1.93 0.24
CA LEU A 52 -4.62 -1.18 0.87
C LEU A 52 -5.65 -2.18 1.39
N LEU A 53 -5.67 -2.43 2.70
CA LEU A 53 -6.57 -3.39 3.34
C LEU A 53 -7.72 -2.68 4.03
N ASP A 54 -8.97 -3.05 3.75
CA ASP A 54 -10.11 -2.54 4.51
C ASP A 54 -10.25 -3.22 5.89
N GLU A 55 -11.27 -2.85 6.66
CA GLU A 55 -11.56 -3.41 7.98
C GLU A 55 -11.86 -4.93 7.96
N SER A 56 -12.25 -5.47 6.81
CA SER A 56 -12.49 -6.90 6.60
C SER A 56 -11.23 -7.65 6.14
N GLY A 57 -10.11 -6.93 5.93
CA GLY A 57 -8.86 -7.47 5.42
C GLY A 57 -8.86 -7.69 3.90
N VAL A 58 -9.85 -7.16 3.17
CA VAL A 58 -9.90 -7.25 1.72
C VAL A 58 -8.95 -6.24 1.10
N GLN A 59 -8.17 -6.67 0.11
CA GLN A 59 -7.24 -5.82 -0.61
C GLN A 59 -7.93 -5.07 -1.77
N HIS A 60 -7.83 -3.73 -1.75
CA HIS A 60 -8.41 -2.84 -2.77
C HIS A 60 -7.35 -2.25 -3.74
N GLY A 61 -6.10 -2.64 -3.57
CA GLY A 61 -4.99 -2.19 -4.39
C GLY A 61 -3.69 -2.09 -3.60
N THR A 62 -2.81 -1.17 -4.02
CA THR A 62 -1.57 -0.83 -3.31
C THR A 62 -1.45 0.68 -3.17
N THR A 63 -0.50 1.12 -2.34
CA THR A 63 -0.22 2.55 -2.09
C THR A 63 0.05 3.37 -3.35
N ARG A 64 0.50 2.74 -4.45
CA ARG A 64 0.67 3.40 -5.77
C ARG A 64 -0.62 3.99 -6.35
N ARG A 65 -1.78 3.52 -5.90
CA ARG A 65 -3.09 4.03 -6.36
C ARG A 65 -3.55 5.27 -5.60
N ILE A 66 -2.86 5.65 -4.53
CA ILE A 66 -3.19 6.84 -3.75
C ILE A 66 -2.46 8.03 -4.35
N VAL A 67 -3.24 9.02 -4.78
CA VAL A 67 -2.73 10.24 -5.41
C VAL A 67 -1.92 11.06 -4.40
N ASN A 68 -0.73 11.50 -4.79
CA ASN A 68 0.20 12.32 -3.99
C ASN A 68 0.57 11.70 -2.63
N PHE A 69 0.51 10.38 -2.51
CA PHE A 69 0.95 9.67 -1.31
C PHE A 69 2.31 9.04 -1.55
N ASN A 70 3.27 9.33 -0.67
CA ASN A 70 4.54 8.64 -0.63
C ASN A 70 4.61 7.84 0.66
N TYR A 71 4.62 6.51 0.51
CA TYR A 71 4.71 5.61 1.65
C TYR A 71 6.13 5.64 2.23
N GLU A 72 6.24 5.77 3.55
CA GLU A 72 7.51 5.66 4.26
C GLU A 72 7.67 4.25 4.85
N PHE A 73 8.79 3.58 4.53
CA PHE A 73 9.09 2.24 5.03
C PHE A 73 9.11 2.24 6.57
N GLY A 74 8.48 1.24 7.17
CA GLY A 74 8.43 1.11 8.63
C GLY A 74 7.40 2.04 9.28
N THR A 75 6.45 2.57 8.51
CA THR A 75 5.33 3.37 9.03
C THR A 75 4.00 2.70 8.69
N GLU A 76 3.20 2.44 9.73
CA GLU A 76 1.82 1.98 9.58
C GLU A 76 0.90 3.20 9.41
N TYR A 77 -0.02 3.11 8.46
CA TYR A 77 -1.03 4.13 8.23
C TYR A 77 -2.44 3.57 8.36
N GLN A 78 -3.33 4.38 8.93
CA GLN A 78 -4.77 4.24 8.75
C GLN A 78 -5.28 5.49 8.06
N LEU A 79 -5.87 5.33 6.87
CA LEU A 79 -6.29 6.45 6.02
C LEU A 79 -7.78 6.35 5.74
N LEU A 80 -8.47 7.50 5.78
CA LEU A 80 -9.78 7.65 5.16
C LEU A 80 -9.57 8.14 3.73
N LEU A 81 -10.04 7.35 2.78
CA LEU A 81 -9.87 7.60 1.35
C LEU A 81 -11.22 7.94 0.70
N GLU A 82 -11.18 8.86 -0.25
CA GLU A 82 -12.22 9.04 -1.27
C GLU A 82 -11.89 8.13 -2.47
N VAL A 83 -12.88 7.36 -2.93
CA VAL A 83 -12.79 6.52 -4.13
C VAL A 83 -13.29 7.33 -5.33
N VAL A 84 -12.39 7.64 -6.27
CA VAL A 84 -12.72 8.41 -7.46
C VAL A 84 -12.72 7.50 -8.68
N LYS A 85 -13.90 7.29 -9.27
CA LYS A 85 -14.03 6.58 -10.55
C LYS A 85 -13.53 7.45 -11.69
N LEU A 86 -12.66 6.90 -12.51
CA LEU A 86 -12.11 7.60 -13.68
C LEU A 86 -13.11 7.52 -14.83
N THR A 87 -13.42 8.66 -15.45
CA THR A 87 -14.48 8.78 -16.49
C THR A 87 -14.08 8.20 -17.84
N ASP A 88 -12.78 8.09 -18.10
CA ASP A 88 -12.19 7.52 -19.32
C ASP A 88 -10.91 6.75 -18.95
N PRO A 89 -11.03 5.59 -18.28
CA PRO A 89 -9.87 4.80 -17.92
C PRO A 89 -9.21 4.23 -19.18
N PRO A 90 -7.87 4.07 -19.23
CA PRO A 90 -7.22 3.34 -20.31
C PRO A 90 -7.83 1.93 -20.44
N ALA A 91 -7.90 1.38 -21.65
CA ALA A 91 -8.55 0.09 -21.90
C ALA A 91 -7.94 -1.09 -21.10
N ASP A 92 -6.69 -0.93 -20.67
CA ASP A 92 -5.89 -1.82 -19.83
C ASP A 92 -5.49 -1.16 -18.48
N GLY A 93 -6.06 0.00 -18.17
CA GLY A 93 -5.69 0.84 -17.05
C GLY A 93 -6.60 0.69 -15.84
N LEU A 94 -6.29 1.47 -14.82
CA LEU A 94 -7.09 1.53 -13.59
C LEU A 94 -8.39 2.30 -13.87
N ASP A 95 -9.49 1.83 -13.28
CA ASP A 95 -10.81 2.46 -13.31
C ASP A 95 -11.07 3.35 -12.09
N VAL A 96 -10.19 3.27 -11.08
CA VAL A 96 -10.28 4.02 -9.82
C VAL A 96 -8.93 4.59 -9.39
N GLU A 97 -8.97 5.81 -8.84
CA GLU A 97 -7.89 6.40 -8.06
C GLU A 97 -8.37 6.70 -6.62
N TYR A 98 -7.45 6.73 -5.67
CA TYR A 98 -7.76 7.05 -4.28
C TYR A 98 -7.18 8.40 -3.87
N ARG A 99 -7.95 9.19 -3.14
CA ARG A 99 -7.49 10.47 -2.58
C ARG A 99 -7.59 10.45 -1.07
N ILE A 100 -6.56 10.93 -0.38
CA ILE A 100 -6.58 11.00 1.08
C ILE A 100 -7.52 12.13 1.50
N LEU A 101 -8.58 11.77 2.22
CA LEU A 101 -9.43 12.73 2.91
C LEU A 101 -8.86 13.05 4.30
N GLU A 102 -8.43 12.02 5.01
CA GLU A 102 -7.90 12.15 6.38
C GLU A 102 -6.86 11.05 6.67
N VAL A 103 -5.83 11.43 7.43
CA VAL A 103 -4.89 10.49 8.05
C VAL A 103 -5.38 10.22 9.47
N LEU A 104 -6.00 9.07 9.68
CA LEU A 104 -6.57 8.67 10.96
C LEU A 104 -5.49 8.19 11.93
N LYS A 105 -4.46 7.54 11.38
CA LYS A 105 -3.28 7.08 12.12
C LYS A 105 -2.04 7.13 11.22
N GLU A 106 -0.94 7.56 11.79
CA GLU A 106 0.40 7.44 11.24
C GLU A 106 1.32 7.06 12.40
N ALA A 107 1.89 5.86 12.36
CA ALA A 107 2.71 5.33 13.43
C ALA A 107 3.96 4.68 12.86
N ARG A 108 5.11 5.32 13.09
CA ARG A 108 6.41 4.76 12.74
C ARG A 108 6.80 3.70 13.77
N ASP A 109 7.32 2.59 13.29
CA ASP A 109 7.82 1.52 14.13
C ASP A 109 8.99 2.00 15.00
N PRO A 110 9.16 1.44 16.21
CA PRO A 110 10.27 1.81 17.08
C PRO A 110 11.63 1.58 16.41
N VAL A 111 12.62 2.41 16.76
CA VAL A 111 14.03 2.10 16.46
C VAL A 111 14.38 0.71 17.01
N ASP A 112 15.25 0.01 16.30
CA ASP A 112 15.63 -1.39 16.53
C ASP A 112 14.56 -2.44 16.15
N THR A 113 13.45 -2.03 15.51
CA THR A 113 12.53 -2.99 14.87
C THR A 113 13.22 -3.69 13.69
N ILE A 114 13.20 -5.02 13.70
CA ILE A 114 13.82 -5.86 12.66
C ILE A 114 12.77 -6.36 11.66
N TYR A 115 13.07 -6.23 10.37
CA TYR A 115 12.30 -6.76 9.25
C TYR A 115 13.14 -7.84 8.55
N SER A 116 12.67 -9.08 8.61
CA SER A 116 13.38 -10.23 8.02
C SER A 116 12.73 -10.67 6.71
N TYR A 117 13.54 -10.75 5.65
CA TYR A 117 13.15 -11.19 4.32
C TYR A 117 13.93 -12.45 3.94
N GLU A 118 13.35 -13.63 4.18
CA GLU A 118 14.05 -14.92 4.08
C GLU A 118 14.28 -15.44 2.65
N GLN A 119 13.58 -14.89 1.66
CA GLN A 119 13.53 -15.43 0.30
C GLN A 119 13.70 -14.33 -0.75
N VAL A 120 14.75 -13.52 -0.61
CA VAL A 120 15.09 -12.51 -1.60
C VAL A 120 15.79 -13.18 -2.77
N SER A 121 15.11 -13.30 -3.91
CA SER A 121 15.72 -13.82 -5.14
C SER A 121 16.61 -12.76 -5.78
N LEU A 122 17.88 -13.08 -6.01
CA LEU A 122 18.87 -12.22 -6.64
C LEU A 122 18.75 -12.28 -8.16
N THR A 123 17.64 -11.73 -8.67
CA THR A 123 17.36 -11.57 -10.10
C THR A 123 16.76 -10.19 -10.35
N ASN A 124 16.87 -9.68 -11.58
CA ASN A 124 16.26 -8.41 -12.01
C ASN A 124 16.65 -7.21 -11.13
N ASP A 125 17.94 -7.08 -10.83
CA ASP A 125 18.49 -6.01 -10.00
C ASP A 125 17.84 -5.96 -8.61
N ALA A 126 17.77 -7.12 -7.95
CA ALA A 126 17.06 -7.25 -6.68
C ALA A 126 17.62 -6.38 -5.55
N PHE A 127 18.93 -6.10 -5.59
CA PHE A 127 19.61 -5.25 -4.64
C PHE A 127 20.58 -4.33 -5.39
N VAL A 128 20.41 -3.02 -5.27
CA VAL A 128 21.08 -2.05 -6.14
C VAL A 128 21.88 -1.06 -5.32
N PHE A 129 23.13 -0.83 -5.69
CA PHE A 129 23.90 0.31 -5.20
C PHE A 129 23.35 1.61 -5.79
N VAL A 130 23.00 2.58 -4.94
CA VAL A 130 22.48 3.89 -5.36
C VAL A 130 23.57 4.95 -5.27
N ARG A 131 24.16 5.09 -4.09
CA ARG A 131 25.25 6.02 -3.76
C ARG A 131 26.00 5.53 -2.53
N GLU A 132 27.11 6.16 -2.18
CA GLU A 132 27.92 5.80 -1.01
C GLU A 132 27.05 5.62 0.25
N GLY A 133 27.08 4.41 0.83
CA GLY A 133 26.30 4.03 2.01
C GLY A 133 24.80 3.78 1.78
N VAL A 134 24.29 3.95 0.56
CA VAL A 134 22.85 3.83 0.23
C VAL A 134 22.62 2.79 -0.86
N TYR A 135 21.76 1.85 -0.55
CA TYR A 135 21.35 0.75 -1.42
C TYR A 135 19.84 0.74 -1.59
N SER A 136 19.33 -0.13 -2.45
CA SER A 136 17.90 -0.29 -2.65
C SER A 136 17.54 -1.77 -2.80
N LEU A 137 16.53 -2.20 -2.06
CA LEU A 137 15.62 -3.28 -2.48
C LEU A 137 14.46 -2.57 -3.18
N PRO A 138 14.47 -2.45 -4.51
CA PRO A 138 13.60 -1.49 -5.17
C PRO A 138 12.11 -1.78 -4.87
N PRO A 139 11.29 -0.74 -4.66
CA PRO A 139 11.57 0.68 -4.89
C PRO A 139 12.17 1.44 -3.69
N PHE A 140 12.46 0.78 -2.57
CA PHE A 140 12.83 1.46 -1.33
C PHE A 140 14.35 1.63 -1.22
N GLU A 141 14.81 2.78 -0.74
CA GLU A 141 16.22 3.02 -0.39
C GLU A 141 16.47 2.63 1.07
N PHE A 142 17.68 2.15 1.35
CA PHE A 142 18.15 1.68 2.65
C PHE A 142 19.60 2.12 2.87
N LEU A 143 19.98 2.33 4.12
CA LEU A 143 21.39 2.44 4.49
C LEU A 143 22.02 1.05 4.59
N CYS A 144 23.35 0.98 4.59
CA CYS A 144 24.09 -0.24 4.95
C CYS A 144 24.84 -0.02 6.27
N ALA A 145 24.79 -0.99 7.18
CA ALA A 145 25.59 -0.96 8.40
C ALA A 145 27.09 -1.14 8.10
N ASP A 146 27.95 -0.54 8.93
CA ASP A 146 29.41 -0.52 8.71
C ASP A 146 30.06 -1.93 8.68
N ASP A 147 29.45 -2.91 9.32
CA ASP A 147 29.92 -4.30 9.41
C ASP A 147 29.25 -5.26 8.41
N VAL A 148 28.43 -4.74 7.50
CA VAL A 148 27.71 -5.52 6.48
C VAL A 148 28.31 -5.28 5.10
N ASP A 149 28.63 -6.35 4.38
CA ASP A 149 29.17 -6.27 3.02
C ASP A 149 28.06 -6.12 1.97
N CYS A 150 27.40 -4.95 1.94
CA CYS A 150 26.34 -4.66 0.96
C CYS A 150 26.89 -4.53 -0.48
N ASP A 151 28.17 -4.21 -0.66
CA ASP A 151 28.80 -4.13 -1.98
C ASP A 151 28.84 -5.50 -2.65
N THR A 152 29.23 -6.55 -1.91
CA THR A 152 29.18 -7.92 -2.41
C THR A 152 27.75 -8.35 -2.73
N LEU A 153 26.78 -8.02 -1.86
CA LEU A 153 25.37 -8.33 -2.11
C LEU A 153 24.86 -7.66 -3.40
N ALA A 154 25.20 -6.38 -3.61
CA ALA A 154 24.85 -5.65 -4.83
C ALA A 154 25.52 -6.25 -6.07
N ALA A 155 26.80 -6.66 -5.97
CA ALA A 155 27.51 -7.32 -7.06
C ALA A 155 26.89 -8.69 -7.43
N MET A 156 26.23 -9.35 -6.48
CA MET A 156 25.57 -10.64 -6.65
C MET A 156 24.08 -10.55 -6.98
N ALA A 157 23.50 -9.35 -7.08
CA ALA A 157 22.05 -9.12 -7.20
C ALA A 157 21.36 -9.74 -8.43
N ASN A 158 22.12 -10.26 -9.39
CA ASN A 158 21.63 -10.97 -10.58
C ASN A 158 22.23 -12.37 -10.74
N SER A 159 22.78 -12.94 -9.67
CA SER A 159 23.41 -14.26 -9.68
C SER A 159 22.41 -15.41 -9.87
N GLY A 160 21.12 -15.17 -9.68
CA GLY A 160 20.08 -16.20 -9.61
C GLY A 160 19.99 -16.91 -8.26
N GLY A 161 20.81 -16.49 -7.28
CA GLY A 161 20.75 -17.00 -5.91
C GLY A 161 19.51 -16.55 -5.14
N VAL A 162 19.37 -17.07 -3.93
CA VAL A 162 18.39 -16.62 -2.93
C VAL A 162 19.14 -16.35 -1.64
N VAL A 163 18.84 -15.22 -1.01
CA VAL A 163 19.47 -14.78 0.24
C VAL A 163 18.39 -14.42 1.26
N ALA A 164 18.74 -14.47 2.54
CA ALA A 164 17.98 -13.78 3.58
C ALA A 164 18.57 -12.38 3.78
N ILE A 165 17.72 -11.39 4.03
CA ILE A 165 18.14 -10.01 4.34
C ILE A 165 17.38 -9.54 5.59
N GLU A 166 18.11 -8.97 6.54
CA GLU A 166 17.53 -8.28 7.70
C GLU A 166 17.75 -6.77 7.58
N LEU A 167 16.65 -6.03 7.75
CA LEU A 167 16.63 -4.58 7.81
C LEU A 167 16.27 -4.18 9.23
N THR A 168 16.90 -3.13 9.75
CA THR A 168 16.59 -2.60 11.08
C THR A 168 16.14 -1.14 10.96
N MET A 169 15.07 -0.79 11.68
CA MET A 169 14.60 0.59 11.83
C MET A 169 15.65 1.39 12.60
N THR A 170 16.29 2.34 11.92
CA THR A 170 17.27 3.27 12.51
C THR A 170 16.74 4.70 12.59
N GLY A 171 15.62 4.98 11.91
CA GLY A 171 15.07 6.33 11.75
C GLY A 171 15.90 7.19 10.79
N GLY A 172 15.63 8.50 10.77
CA GLY A 172 16.25 9.44 9.84
C GLY A 172 15.46 9.64 8.55
N GLU A 173 16.11 10.20 7.51
CA GLU A 173 15.49 10.42 6.19
C GLU A 173 15.34 9.12 5.40
N ILE A 174 16.32 8.22 5.51
CA ILE A 174 16.22 6.83 5.06
C ILE A 174 16.06 5.99 6.33
N PRO A 175 14.84 5.54 6.66
CA PRO A 175 14.52 5.11 8.02
C PRO A 175 15.08 3.74 8.40
N VAL A 176 15.62 2.99 7.43
CA VAL A 176 15.97 1.58 7.58
C VAL A 176 17.35 1.27 7.03
N THR A 177 18.05 0.38 7.73
CA THR A 177 19.43 -0.01 7.45
C THR A 177 19.52 -1.52 7.26
N VAL A 178 20.25 -1.99 6.26
CA VAL A 178 20.60 -3.41 6.11
C VAL A 178 21.61 -3.76 7.20
N THR A 179 21.22 -4.69 8.08
CA THR A 179 22.04 -5.11 9.23
C THR A 179 22.57 -6.54 9.11
N ASN A 180 22.04 -7.33 8.17
CA ASN A 180 22.51 -8.70 7.94
C ASN A 180 22.06 -9.21 6.56
N TRP A 181 22.84 -10.13 5.97
CA TRP A 181 22.42 -10.97 4.85
C TRP A 181 23.23 -12.28 4.78
N ASN A 182 22.69 -13.33 4.17
CA ASN A 182 23.38 -14.63 4.00
C ASN A 182 23.11 -15.33 2.67
#